data_AF-A0A7S4MRY9-F1
#
_entry.id   AF-A0A7S4MRY9-F1
#
_cell.length_a   1.000
_cell.length_b   1.000
_cell.length_c   1.000
_cell.angle_alpha   90.00
_cell.angle_beta   90.00
_cell.angle_gamma   90.00
#
_symmetry.space_group_name_H-M   'P 1'
#
loop_
_entity.id
_entity.type
_entity.pdbx_description
1 polymer ?
#
loop_
_entity_poly.entity_id
_entity_poly.type
_entity_poly.pdbx_seq_one_letter_code
_entity_poly.pdbx_strand_id
1 'polypeptide(L)'
;GGEGGGSEPGERSEEEDGGGAPAPGRTDGVVESKVDGRPSRTRYSVVAHTRCPHPDARGWITTVDLYPETGRKHQLRRHCRELGHPIWGDRRYGPYRRKRRDP
;
A
#
# COMPACT_ATOMS: atom_id res chain seq x y z
N GLY A 1 -38.03 43.99 16.91
CA GLY A 1 -38.03 42.52 16.74
C GLY A 1 -37.20 42.21 15.54
N GLY A 2 -36.22 41.33 15.59
CA GLY A 2 -35.90 40.31 16.57
C GLY A 2 -35.17 39.23 15.79
N GLU A 3 -33.95 38.91 16.25
CA GLU A 3 -33.31 37.58 16.26
C GLU A 3 -33.10 36.89 14.89
N GLY A 4 -31.90 36.46 14.48
CA GLY A 4 -30.88 35.74 15.24
C GLY A 4 -30.95 34.24 14.87
N GLY A 5 -29.86 33.68 14.32
CA GLY A 5 -29.67 32.25 14.03
C GLY A 5 -28.79 32.08 12.79
N GLY A 6 -27.52 31.65 12.87
CA GLY A 6 -27.06 30.38 13.45
C GLY A 6 -27.46 29.27 12.47
N SER A 7 -26.56 28.58 11.76
CA SER A 7 -25.51 27.74 12.33
C SER A 7 -24.52 27.25 11.26
N GLU A 8 -23.22 27.45 11.49
CA GLU A 8 -22.21 26.39 11.37
C GLU A 8 -22.57 25.27 12.38
N PRO A 9 -22.30 23.97 12.13
CA PRO A 9 -20.93 23.46 12.04
C PRO A 9 -20.77 22.20 11.15
N GLY A 10 -19.53 21.77 10.98
CA GLY A 10 -19.26 20.46 10.37
C GLY A 10 -17.78 20.12 10.24
N GLU A 11 -16.99 20.45 11.25
CA GLU A 11 -15.67 19.85 11.45
C GLU A 11 -15.84 18.32 11.51
N ARG A 12 -15.47 17.61 10.45
CA ARG A 12 -15.30 16.15 10.53
C ARG A 12 -13.84 15.87 10.84
N SER A 13 -13.56 15.96 12.13
CA SER A 13 -12.71 15.06 12.92
C SER A 13 -11.69 14.23 12.13
N GLU A 14 -10.43 14.63 12.27
CA GLU A 14 -9.35 13.76 12.78
C GLU A 14 -9.67 12.26 12.80
N GLU A 15 -9.16 11.54 11.80
CA GLU A 15 -8.88 10.11 11.94
C GLU A 15 -7.35 9.98 11.99
N GLU A 16 -6.79 10.43 13.12
CA GLU A 16 -5.58 9.79 13.65
C GLU A 16 -6.00 8.37 14.08
N ASP A 17 -5.74 7.38 13.24
CA ASP A 17 -5.74 6.00 13.71
C ASP A 17 -4.34 5.42 13.51
N GLY A 18 -3.71 5.14 14.65
CA GLY A 18 -2.32 4.77 14.76
C GLY A 18 -1.98 3.51 13.99
N GLY A 19 -0.68 3.26 13.86
CA GLY A 19 -0.10 2.04 13.32
C GLY A 19 -0.41 0.78 14.14
N GLY A 20 -1.69 0.43 14.28
CA GLY A 20 -2.16 -0.88 14.62
C GLY A 20 -2.03 -1.78 13.40
N ALA A 21 -1.36 -2.92 13.56
CA ALA A 21 -1.39 -3.95 12.52
C ALA A 21 -2.86 -4.28 12.20
N PRO A 22 -3.28 -4.31 10.93
CA PRO A 22 -4.65 -4.66 10.59
C PRO A 22 -4.97 -6.03 11.19
N ALA A 23 -6.18 -6.16 11.75
CA ALA A 23 -6.67 -7.41 12.31
C ALA A 23 -6.46 -8.57 11.33
N PRO A 24 -6.23 -9.82 11.80
CA PRO A 24 -6.09 -10.99 10.94
C PRO A 24 -7.46 -11.39 10.34
N GLY A 25 -8.00 -10.52 9.49
CA GLY A 25 -9.01 -10.82 8.50
C GLY A 25 -8.31 -10.84 7.14
N ARG A 26 -8.70 -11.77 6.28
CA ARG A 26 -8.13 -11.89 4.93
C ARG A 26 -8.46 -10.62 4.15
N THR A 27 -7.53 -9.67 4.07
CA THR A 27 -7.70 -8.47 3.24
C THR A 27 -7.43 -8.84 1.79
N ASP A 28 -8.48 -9.20 1.06
CA ASP A 28 -8.44 -9.34 -0.38
C ASP A 28 -8.80 -8.03 -1.09
N GLY A 29 -8.31 -7.87 -2.32
CA GLY A 29 -8.53 -6.66 -3.08
C GLY A 29 -8.16 -6.81 -4.55
N VAL A 30 -8.44 -5.75 -5.31
CA VAL A 30 -8.15 -5.65 -6.74
C VAL A 30 -7.43 -4.36 -7.01
N VAL A 31 -6.37 -4.42 -7.80
CA VAL A 31 -5.66 -3.26 -8.31
C VAL A 31 -5.79 -3.21 -9.84
N GLU A 32 -6.32 -2.09 -10.29
CA GLU A 32 -6.57 -1.79 -11.70
C GLU A 32 -5.84 -0.50 -12.05
N SER A 33 -4.92 -0.59 -13.01
CA SER A 33 -4.20 0.57 -13.51
C SER A 33 -3.71 0.34 -14.93
N LYS A 34 -3.29 1.43 -15.60
CA LYS A 34 -2.71 1.33 -16.94
C LYS A 34 -1.20 1.08 -16.84
N VAL A 35 -0.75 -0.08 -17.31
CA VAL A 35 0.69 -0.36 -17.48
C VAL A 35 1.06 -0.13 -18.94
N ASP A 36 1.93 0.85 -19.16
CA ASP A 36 2.37 1.30 -20.50
C ASP A 36 1.18 1.65 -21.41
N GLY A 37 0.22 2.39 -20.85
CA GLY A 37 -0.99 2.86 -21.54
C GLY A 37 -2.08 1.82 -21.72
N ARG A 38 -1.83 0.55 -21.37
CA ARG A 38 -2.78 -0.56 -21.54
C ARG A 38 -3.42 -0.96 -20.21
N PRO A 39 -4.72 -1.28 -20.20
CA PRO A 39 -5.38 -1.71 -18.97
C PRO A 39 -4.73 -2.99 -18.44
N SER A 40 -4.58 -3.03 -17.12
CA SER A 40 -4.04 -4.15 -16.39
C SER A 40 -4.75 -4.32 -15.06
N ARG A 41 -4.95 -5.59 -14.67
CA ARG A 41 -5.72 -5.96 -13.50
C ARG A 41 -5.05 -7.12 -12.77
N THR A 42 -4.94 -6.97 -11.45
CA THR A 42 -4.38 -8.00 -10.57
C THR A 42 -5.27 -8.10 -9.33
N ARG A 43 -5.73 -9.30 -9.01
CA ARG A 43 -6.34 -9.58 -7.71
C ARG A 43 -5.26 -9.94 -6.71
N TYR A 44 -5.43 -9.60 -5.45
CA TYR A 44 -4.51 -9.96 -4.40
C TYR A 44 -5.24 -10.44 -3.15
N SER A 45 -4.55 -11.26 -2.36
CA SER A 45 -5.01 -11.67 -1.04
C SER A 45 -3.86 -11.51 -0.06
N VAL A 46 -4.08 -10.78 1.02
CA VAL A 46 -3.13 -10.74 2.14
C VAL A 46 -3.11 -12.09 2.84
N VAL A 47 -1.90 -12.61 3.03
CA VAL A 47 -1.65 -13.91 3.68
C VAL A 47 -1.17 -13.71 5.11
N ALA A 48 -0.20 -12.80 5.31
CA ALA A 48 0.38 -12.56 6.63
C ALA A 48 1.03 -11.18 6.72
N HIS A 49 1.06 -10.63 7.93
CA HIS A 49 1.90 -9.50 8.29
C HIS A 49 3.02 -9.99 9.20
N THR A 50 4.26 -9.74 8.82
CA THR A 50 5.45 -10.20 9.56
C THR A 50 6.38 -9.03 9.83
N ARG A 51 7.09 -9.06 10.96
CA ARG A 51 8.18 -8.11 11.21
C ARG A 51 9.25 -8.33 10.16
N CYS A 52 9.78 -7.24 9.61
CA CYS A 52 10.92 -7.34 8.72
C CYS A 52 12.11 -7.97 9.47
N PRO A 53 12.70 -9.08 8.97
CA PRO A 53 13.84 -9.73 9.62
C PRO A 53 15.17 -9.00 9.36
N HIS A 54 15.18 -7.97 8.51
CA HIS A 54 16.40 -7.28 8.13
C HIS A 54 16.81 -6.26 9.20
N PRO A 55 18.03 -6.33 9.77
CA PRO A 55 18.44 -5.50 10.90
C PRO A 55 18.42 -4.00 10.60
N ASP A 56 18.70 -3.62 9.35
CA ASP A 56 18.73 -2.24 8.89
C ASP A 56 17.36 -1.75 8.38
N ALA A 57 16.31 -2.58 8.46
CA ALA A 57 14.96 -2.21 8.04
C ALA A 57 13.99 -2.35 9.20
N ARG A 58 13.68 -1.23 9.84
CA ARG A 58 12.61 -1.18 10.83
C ARG A 58 11.28 -1.04 10.09
N GLY A 59 10.50 -2.12 10.03
CA GLY A 59 9.19 -2.11 9.36
C GLY A 59 8.47 -3.46 9.39
N TRP A 60 7.29 -3.47 8.78
CA TRP A 60 6.50 -4.67 8.55
C TRP A 60 6.58 -5.09 7.08
N ILE A 61 6.53 -6.40 6.83
CA ILE A 61 6.40 -6.99 5.50
C ILE A 61 5.06 -7.71 5.45
N THR A 62 4.30 -7.44 4.40
CA THR A 62 3.06 -8.15 4.11
C THR A 62 3.32 -9.19 3.04
N THR A 63 3.07 -10.45 3.36
CA THR A 63 3.02 -11.53 2.38
C THR A 63 1.66 -11.48 1.70
N VAL A 64 1.66 -11.42 0.37
CA VAL A 64 0.45 -11.37 -0.45
C VAL A 64 0.51 -12.42 -1.55
N ASP A 65 -0.61 -13.08 -1.81
CA ASP A 65 -0.82 -13.84 -3.03
C ASP A 65 -1.31 -12.89 -4.11
N LEU A 66 -0.77 -13.02 -5.33
CA LEU A 66 -1.09 -12.17 -6.47
C LEU A 66 -1.60 -13.01 -7.64
N TYR A 67 -2.75 -12.63 -8.17
CA TYR A 67 -3.45 -13.29 -9.26
C TYR A 67 -3.61 -12.30 -10.43
N PRO A 68 -2.58 -12.17 -11.31
CA PRO A 68 -2.65 -11.28 -12.46
C PRO A 68 -3.65 -11.81 -13.50
N GLU A 69 -4.63 -11.00 -13.89
CA GLU A 69 -5.56 -11.33 -14.99
C GLU A 69 -5.00 -10.93 -16.36
N THR A 70 -4.02 -10.02 -16.34
CA THR A 70 -3.25 -9.60 -17.52
C THR A 70 -1.76 -9.85 -17.30
N GLY A 71 -0.98 -9.99 -18.37
CA GLY A 71 0.46 -10.26 -18.32
C GLY A 71 1.35 -9.09 -18.75
N ARG A 72 1.18 -7.87 -18.20
CA ARG A 72 2.00 -6.72 -18.62
C ARG A 72 3.40 -6.75 -17.98
N LYS A 73 4.39 -6.20 -18.69
CA LYS A 73 5.77 -6.13 -18.20
C LYS A 73 5.85 -5.33 -16.90
N HIS A 74 6.41 -5.95 -15.86
CA HIS A 74 6.51 -5.39 -14.50
C HIS A 74 5.17 -5.05 -13.82
N GLN A 75 4.04 -5.61 -14.29
CA GLN A 75 2.70 -5.30 -13.78
C GLN A 75 2.63 -5.37 -12.25
N LEU A 76 2.96 -6.54 -11.67
CA LEU A 76 2.89 -6.76 -10.23
C LEU A 76 3.72 -5.75 -9.44
N ARG A 77 4.94 -5.45 -9.91
CA ARG A 77 5.85 -4.50 -9.26
C ARG A 77 5.29 -3.08 -9.24
N ARG A 78 4.69 -2.64 -10.34
CA ARG A 78 4.04 -1.33 -10.44
C ARG A 78 2.79 -1.28 -9.58
N HIS A 79 1.93 -2.29 -9.67
CA HIS A 79 0.71 -2.41 -8.87
C HIS A 79 1.00 -2.39 -7.37
N CYS A 80 1.93 -3.20 -6.90
CA CYS A 80 2.38 -3.20 -5.51
C CYS A 80 2.90 -1.82 -5.08
N ARG A 81 3.68 -1.13 -5.93
CA ARG A 81 4.15 0.24 -5.64
C ARG A 81 3.00 1.27 -5.61
N GLU A 82 2.05 1.16 -6.53
CA GLU A 82 0.87 2.03 -6.59
C GLU A 82 -0.01 1.89 -5.34
N LEU A 83 -0.11 0.67 -4.81
CA LEU A 83 -0.76 0.39 -3.52
C LEU A 83 0.07 0.85 -2.29
N GLY A 84 1.23 1.47 -2.49
CA GLY A 84 2.12 1.87 -1.38
C GLY A 84 2.90 0.71 -0.73
N HIS A 85 2.77 -0.51 -1.25
CA HIS A 85 3.41 -1.73 -0.75
C HIS A 85 4.34 -2.35 -1.79
N PRO A 86 5.43 -1.67 -2.20
CA PRO A 86 6.31 -2.19 -3.22
C PRO A 86 6.98 -3.50 -2.80
N ILE A 87 7.26 -4.35 -3.78
CA ILE A 87 7.84 -5.68 -3.54
C ILE A 87 9.20 -5.56 -2.84
N TRP A 88 9.37 -6.33 -1.77
CA TRP A 88 10.61 -6.37 -1.02
C TRP A 88 11.81 -6.74 -1.90
N GLY A 89 12.92 -5.99 -1.76
CA GLY A 89 14.13 -6.20 -2.56
C GLY A 89 14.07 -5.67 -4.00
N ASP A 90 12.95 -5.07 -4.42
CA ASP A 90 12.84 -4.43 -5.73
C ASP A 90 13.71 -3.17 -5.81
N ARG A 91 14.81 -3.24 -6.56
CA ARG A 91 15.75 -2.11 -6.74
C ARG A 91 15.19 -0.95 -7.56
N ARG A 92 14.14 -1.18 -8.36
CA ARG A 92 13.57 -0.18 -9.29
C ARG A 92 12.34 0.50 -8.70
N TYR A 93 11.55 -0.23 -7.92
CA TYR A 93 10.27 0.25 -7.39
C TYR A 93 10.17 0.21 -5.86
N GLY A 94 11.13 -0.40 -5.16
CA GLY A 94 11.17 -0.48 -3.69
C GLY A 94 11.89 0.71 -3.02
N PRO A 95 11.52 1.04 -1.77
CA PRO A 95 12.12 2.12 -0.99
C PRO A 95 13.52 1.75 -0.49
N TYR A 96 13.88 0.47 -0.53
CA TYR A 96 15.17 -0.03 -0.05
C TYR A 96 16.28 0.21 -1.09
N ARG A 97 16.58 1.49 -1.36
CA ARG A 97 17.89 1.85 -1.89
C ARG A 97 18.90 1.50 -0.81
N ARG A 98 19.58 0.35 -0.97
CA ARG A 98 20.87 0.15 -0.30
C ARG A 98 21.70 1.39 -0.61
N LYS A 99 22.03 2.20 0.41
CA LYS A 99 23.24 3.00 0.32
C LYS A 99 24.36 1.99 0.08
N ARG A 100 25.09 2.13 -1.03
CA ARG A 100 26.31 1.33 -1.20
C ARG A 100 27.13 1.59 0.06
N ARG A 101 27.43 0.52 0.79
CA ARG A 101 28.47 0.58 1.81
C ARG A 101 29.75 0.50 0.99
N ASP A 102 30.24 1.67 0.59
CA ASP A 102 31.60 1.77 0.07
C ASP A 102 32.55 1.34 1.20
N PRO A 103 33.56 0.51 0.90
CA PRO A 103 34.50 -0.05 1.87
C PRO A 103 35.33 1.01 2.58
#